data_AF-A0A327STM4-F1
#
_entry.id   AF-A0A327STM4-F1
#
_cell.length_a   1.000
_cell.length_b   1.000
_cell.length_c   1.000
_cell.angle_alpha   90.00
_cell.angle_beta   90.00
_cell.angle_gamma   90.00
#
_symmetry.space_group_name_H-M   'P 1'
#
loop_
_entity.id
_entity.type
_entity.pdbx_description
1 polymer ?
#
loop_
_entity_poly.entity_id
_entity_poly.type
_entity_poly.pdbx_seq_one_letter_code
_entity_poly.pdbx_strand_id
1 'polypeptide(L)'
;MPPYELESSIGFYYDNVSVTIVTKSGTYVATIKNSIEYNKSFREYSKNREAYRDQYRALAGTYREEFNINATEGEATMFALLAQLGKSINLYKAQPGSTEFKPVEAGTLNGTPIVRDINCPQ
;
A
#
# COMPACT_ATOMS: atom_id res chain seq x y z
N MET A 1 9.02 16.41 30.57
CA MET A 1 8.52 15.11 30.07
C MET A 1 9.72 14.32 29.57
N PRO A 2 9.95 13.12 30.10
CA PRO A 2 11.08 12.32 29.68
C PRO A 2 10.81 11.70 28.29
N PRO A 3 11.86 11.51 27.47
CA PRO A 3 11.74 11.20 26.04
C PRO A 3 11.14 9.82 25.70
N TYR A 4 10.92 8.95 26.69
CA TYR A 4 10.47 7.58 26.48
C TYR A 4 8.94 7.40 26.33
N GLU A 5 8.12 8.36 26.75
CA GLU A 5 6.65 8.21 26.70
C GLU A 5 6.06 8.50 25.30
N LEU A 6 6.72 9.37 24.52
CA LEU A 6 6.28 9.73 23.16
C LEU A 6 6.49 8.59 22.15
N GLU A 7 7.56 7.80 22.31
CA GLU A 7 7.81 6.63 21.46
C GLU A 7 6.80 5.50 21.74
N SER A 8 6.36 5.34 22.99
CA SER A 8 5.39 4.30 23.37
C SER A 8 3.99 4.55 22.80
N SER A 9 3.55 5.81 22.78
CA SER A 9 2.21 6.18 22.31
C SER A 9 2.13 6.17 20.79
N ILE A 10 3.16 6.65 20.07
CA ILE A 10 3.22 6.57 18.60
C ILE A 10 3.38 5.12 18.12
N GLY A 11 4.18 4.31 18.82
CA GLY A 11 4.30 2.87 18.55
C GLY A 11 2.96 2.16 18.64
N PHE A 12 2.18 2.41 19.71
CA PHE A 12 0.83 1.88 19.86
C PHE A 12 -0.07 2.22 18.66
N TYR A 13 -0.01 3.44 18.13
CA TYR A 13 -0.78 3.81 16.93
C TYR A 13 -0.34 3.02 15.69
N TYR A 14 0.95 2.83 15.47
CA TYR A 14 1.42 2.05 14.32
C TYR A 14 0.96 0.59 14.37
N ASP A 15 0.90 0.00 15.56
CA ASP A 15 0.55 -1.40 15.75
C ASP A 15 -0.97 -1.64 15.70
N ASN A 16 -1.78 -0.62 16.00
CA ASN A 16 -3.24 -0.77 16.19
C ASN A 16 -4.09 0.00 15.17
N VAL A 17 -3.52 0.89 14.36
CA VAL A 17 -4.28 1.65 13.36
C VAL A 17 -4.31 0.93 12.03
N SER A 18 -5.53 0.75 11.52
CA SER A 18 -5.80 0.36 10.15
C SER A 18 -6.63 1.44 9.44
N VAL A 19 -6.36 1.68 8.16
CA VAL A 19 -7.22 2.52 7.32
C VAL A 19 -8.03 1.61 6.41
N THR A 20 -9.36 1.69 6.52
CA THR A 20 -10.29 0.98 5.64
C THR A 20 -10.81 1.94 4.58
N ILE A 21 -10.72 1.54 3.31
CA ILE A 21 -11.19 2.33 2.16
C ILE A 21 -12.21 1.48 1.41
N VAL A 22 -13.45 1.96 1.35
CA VAL A 22 -14.53 1.33 0.58
C VAL A 22 -14.68 2.06 -0.73
N THR A 23 -14.50 1.36 -1.85
CA THR A 23 -14.69 1.92 -3.20
C THR A 23 -15.70 1.06 -3.97
N LYS A 24 -16.08 1.52 -5.17
CA LYS A 24 -16.91 0.72 -6.09
C LYS A 24 -16.21 -0.58 -6.54
N SER A 25 -14.88 -0.63 -6.50
CA SER A 25 -14.08 -1.76 -6.98
C SER A 25 -13.71 -2.77 -5.88
N GLY A 26 -14.00 -2.48 -4.62
CA GLY A 26 -13.75 -3.37 -3.48
C GLY A 26 -13.55 -2.62 -2.17
N THR A 27 -13.31 -3.39 -1.10
CA THR A 27 -12.91 -2.84 0.19
C THR A 27 -11.44 -3.15 0.42
N TYR A 28 -10.68 -2.15 0.85
CA TYR A 28 -9.25 -2.25 1.07
C TYR A 28 -8.94 -1.92 2.52
N VAL A 29 -7.99 -2.62 3.11
CA VAL A 29 -7.46 -2.32 4.44
C VAL A 29 -5.96 -2.16 4.32
N ALA A 30 -5.42 -1.06 4.84
CA ALA A 30 -3.99 -0.82 4.95
C ALA A 30 -3.58 -0.76 6.43
N THR A 31 -2.46 -1.42 6.75
CA THR A 31 -1.84 -1.39 8.09
C THR A 31 -0.36 -1.04 7.94
N ILE A 32 0.28 -0.60 9.02
CA ILE A 32 1.71 -0.29 9.00
C ILE A 32 2.48 -1.60 9.24
N LYS A 33 3.40 -1.92 8.32
CA LYS A 33 4.28 -3.08 8.38
C LYS A 33 5.60 -2.75 9.06
N ASN A 34 6.13 -1.57 8.77
CA ASN A 34 7.41 -1.09 9.30
C ASN A 34 7.33 0.41 9.51
N SER A 35 7.28 0.84 10.77
CA SER A 35 7.16 2.25 11.16
C SER A 35 8.37 3.10 10.77
N ILE A 36 9.57 2.51 10.70
CA ILE A 36 10.79 3.22 10.29
C ILE A 36 10.71 3.56 8.80
N GLU A 37 10.36 2.59 7.95
CA GLU A 37 10.18 2.80 6.51
C GLU A 37 8.99 3.73 6.25
N TYR A 38 7.89 3.58 6.98
CA TYR A 38 6.75 4.48 6.90
C TYR A 38 7.13 5.93 7.19
N ASN A 39 7.90 6.17 8.26
CA ASN A 39 8.37 7.51 8.60
C ASN A 39 9.35 8.09 7.58
N LYS A 40 10.16 7.26 6.91
CA LYS A 40 10.97 7.71 5.77
C LYS A 40 10.08 8.18 4.62
N SER A 41 9.11 7.36 4.20
CA SER A 41 8.15 7.72 3.15
C SER A 41 7.34 8.98 3.51
N PHE A 42 6.90 9.12 4.77
CA PHE A 42 6.19 10.31 5.24
C PHE A 42 7.05 11.57 5.17
N ARG A 43 8.34 11.47 5.52
CA ARG A 43 9.29 12.58 5.37
C ARG A 43 9.52 12.96 3.91
N GLU A 44 9.61 12.00 3.01
CA GLU A 44 9.72 12.25 1.57
C GLU A 44 8.47 12.96 1.04
N TYR A 45 7.28 12.44 1.36
CA TYR A 45 6.01 13.10 1.05
C TYR A 45 5.97 14.54 1.59
N SER A 46 6.39 14.75 2.84
CA SER A 46 6.35 16.07 3.47
C SER A 46 7.33 17.07 2.85
N LYS A 47 8.46 16.61 2.31
CA LYS A 47 9.44 17.45 1.61
C LYS A 47 8.91 17.96 0.27
N ASN A 48 8.27 17.10 -0.52
CA ASN A 48 7.67 17.48 -1.80
C ASN A 48 6.45 16.62 -2.12
N ARG A 49 5.28 17.11 -1.71
CA ARG A 49 4.00 16.39 -1.86
C ARG A 49 3.60 16.19 -3.31
N GLU A 50 3.91 17.14 -4.18
CA GLU A 50 3.54 17.12 -5.59
C GLU A 50 4.34 16.05 -6.32
N ALA A 51 5.67 16.08 -6.20
CA ALA A 51 6.55 15.06 -6.79
C ALA A 51 6.20 13.65 -6.30
N TYR A 52 5.88 13.49 -5.01
CA TYR A 52 5.49 12.19 -4.46
C TYR A 52 4.17 11.67 -5.05
N ARG A 53 3.19 12.55 -5.31
CA ARG A 53 1.93 12.21 -5.98
C ARG A 53 2.12 11.94 -7.47
N ASP A 54 3.00 12.67 -8.12
CA ASP A 54 3.28 12.47 -9.55
C ASP A 54 4.04 11.15 -9.78
N GLN A 55 4.95 10.78 -8.88
CA GLN A 55 5.56 9.46 -8.88
C GLN A 55 4.52 8.35 -8.74
N TYR A 56 3.57 8.49 -7.80
CA TYR A 56 2.47 7.54 -7.65
C TYR A 56 1.65 7.41 -8.94
N ARG A 57 1.27 8.53 -9.56
CA ARG A 57 0.52 8.54 -10.82
C ARG A 57 1.30 7.92 -11.97
N ALA A 58 2.60 8.23 -12.07
CA ALA A 58 3.49 7.67 -13.07
C ALA A 58 3.58 6.15 -12.93
N LEU A 59 3.77 5.63 -11.71
CA LEU A 59 3.79 4.19 -11.46
C LEU A 59 2.49 3.49 -11.87
N ALA A 60 1.33 4.10 -11.58
CA ALA A 60 0.04 3.57 -12.00
C ALA A 60 -0.14 3.61 -13.53
N GLY A 61 0.33 4.69 -14.18
CA GLY A 61 0.36 4.84 -15.63
C GLY A 61 1.23 3.77 -16.29
N THR A 62 2.50 3.68 -15.88
CA THR A 62 3.45 2.65 -16.35
C THR A 62 2.90 1.25 -16.19
N TYR A 63 2.24 0.93 -15.07
CA TYR A 63 1.63 -0.39 -14.89
C TYR A 63 0.59 -0.72 -15.95
N ARG A 64 -0.27 0.24 -16.30
CA ARG A 64 -1.28 0.04 -17.34
C ARG A 64 -0.66 0.05 -18.73
N GLU A 65 0.24 0.98 -19.02
CA GLU A 65 0.72 1.18 -20.39
C GLU A 65 1.76 0.13 -20.80
N GLU A 66 2.62 -0.30 -19.87
CA GLU A 66 3.77 -1.15 -20.18
C GLU A 66 3.61 -2.60 -19.71
N PHE A 67 2.94 -2.83 -18.57
CA PHE A 67 2.91 -4.16 -17.95
C PHE A 67 1.58 -4.89 -18.11
N ASN A 68 0.45 -4.17 -18.04
CA ASN A 68 -0.87 -4.76 -18.17
C ASN A 68 -1.90 -3.74 -18.69
N ILE A 69 -2.05 -3.66 -20.02
CA ILE A 69 -2.99 -2.75 -20.71
C ILE A 69 -4.46 -2.95 -20.32
N ASN A 70 -4.80 -4.14 -19.86
CA ASN A 70 -6.15 -4.49 -19.42
C ASN A 70 -6.34 -4.35 -17.90
N ALA A 71 -5.32 -3.88 -17.17
CA ALA A 71 -5.43 -3.66 -15.74
C ALA A 71 -6.54 -2.66 -15.42
N THR A 72 -7.35 -3.03 -14.44
CA THR A 72 -8.31 -2.12 -13.83
C THR A 72 -7.60 -0.97 -13.13
N GLU A 73 -8.32 0.14 -12.93
CA GLU A 73 -7.79 1.27 -12.15
C GLU A 73 -7.40 0.83 -10.73
N GLY A 74 -8.14 -0.11 -10.13
CA GLY A 74 -7.82 -0.69 -8.84
C GLY A 74 -6.48 -1.43 -8.84
N GLU A 75 -6.19 -2.25 -9.84
CA GLU A 75 -4.91 -2.97 -9.94
C GLU A 75 -3.74 -2.02 -10.14
N ALA A 76 -3.88 -1.03 -11.02
CA ALA A 76 -2.84 -0.04 -11.28
C ALA A 76 -2.50 0.81 -10.06
N THR A 77 -3.52 1.25 -9.32
CA THR A 77 -3.34 2.03 -8.09
C THR A 77 -2.78 1.19 -6.94
N MET A 78 -3.19 -0.07 -6.81
CA MET A 78 -2.56 -1.00 -5.86
C MET A 78 -1.09 -1.24 -6.19
N PHE A 79 -0.74 -1.42 -7.46
CA PHE A 79 0.66 -1.56 -7.89
C PHE A 79 1.47 -0.34 -7.48
N ALA A 80 1.01 0.87 -7.85
CA ALA A 80 1.70 2.10 -7.51
C ALA A 80 1.88 2.27 -6.01
N LEU A 81 0.84 1.96 -5.24
CA LEU A 81 0.89 2.02 -3.78
C LEU A 81 1.93 1.05 -3.21
N LEU A 82 1.94 -0.20 -3.67
CA LEU A 82 2.87 -1.22 -3.19
C LEU A 82 4.31 -1.02 -3.69
N ALA A 83 4.49 -0.45 -4.88
CA ALA A 83 5.81 -0.06 -5.37
C ALA A 83 6.43 1.05 -4.52
N GLN A 84 5.62 2.02 -4.09
CA GLN A 84 6.09 3.17 -3.32
C GLN A 84 6.15 2.92 -1.81
N LEU A 85 5.21 2.13 -1.26
CA LEU A 85 5.03 1.91 0.17
C LEU A 85 5.08 0.44 0.61
N GLY A 86 5.33 -0.54 -0.27
CA GLY A 86 5.27 -1.97 0.07
C GLY A 86 6.26 -2.45 1.14
N LYS A 87 7.30 -1.66 1.43
CA LYS A 87 8.19 -1.89 2.59
C LYS A 87 7.59 -1.38 3.91
N SER A 88 6.69 -0.41 3.83
CA SER A 88 6.16 0.37 4.94
C SER A 88 4.76 -0.09 5.37
N ILE A 89 3.96 -0.63 4.45
CA ILE A 89 2.56 -1.02 4.70
C ILE A 89 2.29 -2.49 4.33
N ASN A 90 1.27 -3.08 4.94
CA ASN A 90 0.56 -4.21 4.37
C ASN A 90 -0.73 -3.70 3.74
N LEU A 91 -1.08 -4.23 2.57
CA LEU A 91 -2.34 -3.95 1.90
C LEU A 91 -3.16 -5.24 1.85
N TYR A 92 -4.45 -5.13 2.16
CA TYR A 92 -5.41 -6.22 2.05
C TYR A 92 -6.60 -5.77 1.20
N LYS A 93 -7.18 -6.70 0.47
CA LYS A 93 -8.34 -6.48 -0.38
C LYS A 93 -9.40 -7.54 -0.11
N ALA A 94 -10.65 -7.11 -0.03
CA ALA A 94 -11.81 -7.98 -0.11
C ALA A 94 -12.47 -7.83 -1.49
N GLN A 95 -12.87 -8.96 -2.08
CA GLN A 95 -13.63 -8.97 -3.33
C GLN A 95 -15.02 -8.34 -3.12
N PRO A 96 -15.65 -7.77 -4.15
CA PRO A 96 -17.00 -7.20 -4.03
C PRO A 96 -17.99 -8.20 -3.42
N GLY A 97 -18.65 -7.81 -2.32
CA GLY A 97 -19.60 -8.67 -1.60
C GLY A 97 -18.98 -9.68 -0.63
N SER A 98 -17.65 -9.73 -0.50
CA SER A 98 -16.96 -10.54 0.51
C SER A 98 -16.56 -9.70 1.73
N THR A 99 -16.53 -10.34 2.90
CA THR A 99 -15.91 -9.81 4.12
C THR A 99 -14.51 -10.40 4.37
N GLU A 100 -14.06 -11.30 3.50
CA GLU A 100 -12.74 -11.92 3.59
C GLU A 100 -11.69 -11.02 2.94
N PHE A 101 -10.72 -10.60 3.74
CA PHE A 101 -9.58 -9.80 3.29
C PHE A 101 -8.38 -10.69 3.01
N LYS A 102 -7.83 -10.58 1.80
CA LYS A 102 -6.59 -11.26 1.42
C LYS A 102 -5.46 -10.25 1.32
N PRO A 103 -4.26 -10.57 1.84
CA PRO A 103 -3.11 -9.72 1.64
C PRO A 103 -2.78 -9.61 0.16
N VAL A 104 -2.28 -8.45 -0.25
CA VAL A 104 -1.94 -8.12 -1.62
C VAL A 104 -0.46 -7.77 -1.68
N GLU A 105 0.25 -8.31 -2.66
CA GLU A 105 1.64 -7.96 -2.92
C GLU A 105 1.86 -7.54 -4.38
N ALA A 106 2.84 -6.66 -4.57
CA ALA A 106 3.42 -6.41 -5.88
C ALA A 106 4.62 -7.35 -6.04
N GLY A 107 4.65 -8.08 -7.16
CA GLY A 107 5.69 -9.03 -7.47
C GLY A 107 5.97 -9.09 -8.95
N THR A 108 6.62 -10.15 -9.39
CA THR A 108 6.87 -10.43 -10.81
C THR A 108 6.40 -11.82 -11.18
N LEU A 109 5.80 -11.95 -12.36
CA LEU A 109 5.46 -13.23 -12.98
C LEU A 109 6.09 -13.25 -14.36
N ASN A 110 7.02 -14.18 -14.59
CA ASN A 110 7.79 -14.28 -15.83
C ASN A 110 8.51 -12.97 -16.22
N GLY A 111 8.98 -12.21 -15.23
CA GLY A 111 9.63 -10.91 -15.43
C GLY A 111 8.67 -9.72 -15.59
N THR A 112 7.36 -9.95 -15.71
CA THR A 112 6.36 -8.88 -15.78
C THR A 112 5.89 -8.51 -14.38
N PRO A 113 5.88 -7.22 -14.01
CA PRO A 113 5.30 -6.77 -12.74
C PRO A 113 3.81 -7.11 -12.64
N ILE A 114 3.40 -7.66 -11.50
CA ILE A 114 2.01 -8.04 -11.21
C ILE A 114 1.60 -7.63 -9.80
N VAL A 115 0.28 -7.51 -9.60
CA VAL A 115 -0.34 -7.43 -8.28
C VAL A 115 -1.14 -8.70 -8.06
N ARG A 116 -0.97 -9.36 -6.92
CA ARG A 116 -1.69 -10.61 -6.62
C ARG A 116 -2.14 -10.70 -5.18
N ASP A 117 -3.27 -11.37 -4.99
CA ASP A 117 -3.72 -11.84 -3.69
C ASP A 117 -2.80 -12.98 -3.25
N ILE A 118 -2.31 -12.92 -2.02
CA ILE A 118 -1.56 -13.99 -1.39
C ILE A 118 -2.41 -14.67 -0.33
N ASN A 119 -2.27 -15.98 -0.20
CA ASN A 119 -2.87 -16.69 0.92
C ASN A 119 -2.14 -16.26 2.20
N CYS A 120 -2.89 -16.02 3.27
CA CYS A 120 -2.28 -15.83 4.58
C CYS A 120 -1.41 -17.06 4.90
N PRO A 121 -0.15 -16.88 5.34
CA PRO A 121 0.61 -18.00 5.88
C PRO A 121 -0.21 -18.59 7.03
N GLN A 122 -0.43 -19.91 6.97
CA GLN A 122 -1.05 -20.68 8.05
C GLN A 122 -0.16 -20.72 9.28
#